data_AF-A0A962LRN6-F1
#
_entry.id   AF-A0A962LRN6-F1
#
_cell.length_a   1.000
_cell.length_b   1.000
_cell.length_c   1.000
_cell.angle_alpha   90.00
_cell.angle_beta   90.00
_cell.angle_gamma   90.00
#
_symmetry.space_group_name_H-M   'P 1'
#
loop_
_entity.id
_entity.type
_entity.pdbx_description
1 polymer ?
#
loop_
_entity_poly.entity_id
_entity_poly.type
_entity_poly.pdbx_seq_one_letter_code
_entity_poly.pdbx_strand_id
1 'polypeptide(L)'
;MKFLIRCCLIPFFAYTSHGFALSFAAEEFQASRQLACVLVQQSLGQLSDEEYGARTHTVLDGFDEAERDNILAQAVGYYGGLVFTPAADDDTAVVAGKLEEFLASNTCVDGYSKVTLNL
;
A
#
# COMPACT_ATOMS: atom_id res chain seq x y z
N MET A 1 53.18 -30.60 -15.61
CA MET A 1 52.66 -29.26 -15.28
C MET A 1 51.22 -29.44 -14.79
N LYS A 2 50.99 -29.33 -13.48
CA LYS A 2 49.71 -29.61 -12.79
C LYS A 2 48.99 -28.28 -12.54
N PHE A 3 47.77 -28.15 -13.06
CA PHE A 3 46.87 -27.03 -12.74
C PHE A 3 46.31 -27.20 -11.33
N LEU A 4 46.69 -26.30 -10.42
CA LEU A 4 46.10 -26.20 -9.08
C LEU A 4 45.14 -25.02 -9.07
N ILE A 5 43.87 -25.37 -9.28
CA ILE A 5 42.66 -24.57 -9.06
C ILE A 5 42.69 -24.08 -7.60
N ARG A 6 42.89 -22.77 -7.42
CA ARG A 6 42.76 -22.11 -6.11
C ARG A 6 41.42 -21.41 -6.11
N CYS A 7 40.40 -22.12 -5.61
CA CYS A 7 39.07 -21.60 -5.34
C CYS A 7 39.19 -20.30 -4.54
N CYS A 8 38.79 -19.18 -5.15
CA CYS A 8 38.46 -17.98 -4.41
C CYS A 8 37.23 -18.29 -3.56
N LEU A 9 37.48 -18.63 -2.29
CA LEU A 9 36.50 -18.59 -1.22
C LEU A 9 36.10 -17.12 -1.03
N ILE A 10 35.16 -16.65 -1.85
CA ILE A 10 34.42 -15.43 -1.58
C ILE A 10 33.41 -15.81 -0.49
N PRO A 11 33.50 -15.27 0.74
CA PRO A 11 32.46 -15.47 1.72
C PRO A 11 31.22 -14.76 1.20
N PHE A 12 30.24 -15.55 0.77
CA PHE A 12 28.89 -15.09 0.50
C PHE A 12 28.32 -14.63 1.85
N PHE A 13 28.52 -13.36 2.19
CA PHE A 13 27.73 -12.69 3.23
C PHE A 13 26.30 -12.65 2.69
N ALA A 14 25.55 -13.71 2.95
CA ALA A 14 24.10 -13.70 2.87
C ALA A 14 23.62 -12.69 3.92
N TYR A 15 23.46 -11.43 3.51
CA TYR A 15 22.66 -10.46 4.24
C TYR A 15 21.25 -11.06 4.30
N THR A 16 20.90 -11.64 5.45
CA THR A 16 19.51 -11.96 5.75
C THR A 16 18.80 -10.63 5.90
N SER A 17 18.26 -10.11 4.79
CA SER A 17 17.23 -9.09 4.88
C SER A 17 16.16 -9.67 5.78
N HIS A 18 16.02 -9.10 6.98
CA HIS A 18 14.90 -9.43 7.84
C HIS A 18 13.69 -8.87 7.12
N GLY A 19 13.07 -9.69 6.28
CA GLY A 19 11.79 -9.39 5.69
C GLY A 19 10.78 -9.40 6.83
N PHE A 20 10.55 -8.23 7.44
CA PHE A 20 9.40 -8.04 8.28
C PHE A 20 8.18 -8.11 7.34
N ALA A 21 7.54 -9.27 7.31
CA ALA A 21 6.22 -9.37 6.73
C ALA A 21 5.32 -8.48 7.57
N LEU A 22 4.71 -7.46 6.96
CA LEU A 22 3.67 -6.67 7.59
C LEU A 22 2.49 -7.61 7.86
N SER A 23 2.41 -8.16 9.06
CA SER A 23 1.24 -8.92 9.51
C SER A 23 0.21 -7.92 9.98
N PHE A 24 -0.80 -7.67 9.15
CA PHE A 24 -1.90 -6.79 9.51
C PHE A 24 -2.96 -7.54 10.32
N ALA A 25 -3.44 -6.93 11.40
CA ALA A 25 -4.74 -7.29 11.94
C ALA A 25 -5.84 -6.98 10.91
N ALA A 26 -7.03 -7.57 11.09
CA ALA A 26 -8.14 -7.38 10.17
C ALA A 26 -8.57 -5.90 10.12
N GLU A 27 -8.51 -5.25 11.26
CA GLU A 27 -8.87 -3.85 11.49
C GLU A 27 -7.87 -2.90 10.82
N GLU A 28 -6.57 -3.15 10.96
CA GLU A 28 -5.53 -2.36 10.29
C GLU A 28 -5.61 -2.51 8.76
N PHE A 29 -5.88 -3.73 8.27
CA PHE A 29 -6.07 -3.96 6.84
C PHE A 29 -7.28 -3.18 6.30
N GLN A 30 -8.40 -3.16 7.04
CA GLN A 30 -9.55 -2.35 6.70
C GLN A 30 -9.20 -0.85 6.69
N ALA A 31 -8.53 -0.36 7.72
CA ALA A 31 -8.12 1.03 7.84
C ALA A 31 -7.19 1.44 6.68
N SER A 32 -6.26 0.58 6.27
CA SER A 32 -5.34 0.86 5.14
C SER A 32 -6.08 1.09 3.82
N ARG A 33 -7.21 0.40 3.61
CA ARG A 33 -8.02 0.54 2.41
C ARG A 33 -8.89 1.78 2.44
N GLN A 34 -9.47 2.08 3.59
CA GLN A 34 -10.18 3.34 3.80
C GLN A 34 -9.23 4.53 3.61
N LEU A 35 -8.01 4.45 4.15
CA LEU A 35 -7.00 5.48 3.96
C LEU A 35 -6.56 5.61 2.51
N ALA A 36 -6.44 4.50 1.77
CA ALA A 36 -6.18 4.54 0.33
C ALA A 36 -7.27 5.31 -0.43
N CYS A 37 -8.55 5.14 -0.07
CA CYS A 37 -9.65 5.92 -0.65
C CYS A 37 -9.52 7.42 -0.34
N VAL A 38 -9.14 7.78 0.89
CA VAL A 38 -8.88 9.19 1.27
C VAL A 38 -7.72 9.78 0.45
N LEU A 39 -6.63 9.04 0.27
CA LEU A 39 -5.49 9.46 -0.56
C LEU A 39 -5.91 9.69 -2.01
N VAL A 40 -6.71 8.77 -2.57
CA VAL A 40 -7.22 8.88 -3.94
C VAL A 40 -8.13 10.10 -4.11
N GLN A 41 -9.05 10.34 -3.16
CA GLN A 41 -9.92 11.53 -3.16
C GLN A 41 -9.10 12.83 -3.10
N GLN A 42 -8.06 12.87 -2.26
CA GLN A 42 -7.15 14.02 -2.18
C GLN A 42 -6.40 14.23 -3.50
N SER A 43 -5.90 13.17 -4.13
CA SER A 43 -5.19 13.26 -5.42
C SER A 43 -6.06 13.74 -6.57
N LEU A 44 -7.37 13.47 -6.52
CA LEU A 44 -8.35 13.99 -7.48
C LEU A 44 -8.82 15.42 -7.14
N GLY A 45 -8.34 16.01 -6.04
CA GLY A 45 -8.74 17.34 -5.59
C GLY A 45 -10.17 17.41 -5.05
N GLN A 46 -10.71 16.28 -4.58
CA GLN A 46 -12.07 16.19 -4.04
C GLN A 46 -12.17 16.57 -2.56
N LEU A 47 -11.03 16.74 -1.87
CA LEU A 47 -10.96 17.10 -0.47
C LEU A 47 -10.13 18.38 -0.30
N SER A 48 -10.54 19.24 0.64
CA SER A 48 -9.66 20.29 1.16
C SER A 48 -8.61 19.71 2.10
N ASP A 49 -7.57 20.48 2.42
CA ASP A 49 -6.53 20.05 3.38
C ASP A 49 -7.13 19.74 4.77
N GLU A 50 -8.13 20.53 5.21
CA GLU A 50 -8.85 20.27 6.45
C GLU A 50 -9.68 18.98 6.39
N GLU A 51 -10.36 18.73 5.27
CA GLU A 51 -11.15 17.51 5.09
C GLU A 51 -10.27 16.26 5.01
N TYR A 52 -9.14 16.36 4.30
CA TYR A 52 -8.12 15.32 4.24
C TYR A 52 -7.57 15.00 5.63
N GLY A 53 -7.20 16.03 6.40
CA GLY A 53 -6.71 15.87 7.77
C GLY A 53 -7.75 15.23 8.69
N ALA A 54 -9.00 15.68 8.64
CA ALA A 54 -10.09 15.15 9.46
C ALA A 54 -10.41 13.68 9.14
N ARG A 55 -10.48 13.33 7.85
CA ARG A 55 -10.73 11.94 7.41
C ARG A 55 -9.58 11.02 7.77
N THR A 56 -8.34 11.45 7.55
CA THR A 56 -7.15 10.67 7.92
C THR A 56 -7.11 10.44 9.43
N HIS A 57 -7.37 11.47 10.24
CA HIS A 57 -7.45 11.33 11.69
C HIS A 57 -8.53 10.35 12.11
N THR A 58 -9.72 10.41 11.49
CA THR A 58 -10.84 9.49 11.79
C THR A 58 -10.48 8.04 11.47
N VAL A 59 -9.83 7.77 10.33
CA VAL A 59 -9.44 6.40 9.94
C VAL A 59 -8.36 5.83 10.86
N LEU A 60 -7.45 6.68 11.36
CA LEU A 60 -6.33 6.28 12.20
C LEU A 60 -6.61 6.37 13.71
N ASP A 61 -7.83 6.76 14.08
CA ASP A 61 -8.24 6.85 15.48
C ASP A 61 -8.24 5.46 16.13
N GLY A 62 -7.79 5.39 17.39
CA GLY A 62 -7.70 4.14 18.13
C GLY A 62 -6.51 3.23 17.83
N PHE A 63 -5.75 3.47 16.76
CA PHE A 63 -4.50 2.74 16.47
C PHE A 63 -3.28 3.40 17.14
N ASP A 64 -2.28 2.60 17.50
CA ASP A 64 -1.00 3.09 17.99
C ASP A 64 -0.09 3.58 16.84
N GLU A 65 1.08 4.15 17.18
CA GLU A 65 2.00 4.71 16.20
C GLU A 65 2.51 3.69 15.18
N ALA A 66 2.86 2.48 15.63
CA ALA A 66 3.40 1.44 14.75
C ALA A 66 2.32 0.88 13.83
N GLU A 67 1.10 0.69 14.35
CA GLU A 67 -0.07 0.30 13.57
C GLU A 67 -0.39 1.36 12.51
N ARG A 68 -0.37 2.65 12.86
CA ARG A 68 -0.61 3.76 11.93
C ARG A 68 0.42 3.80 10.81
N ASP A 69 1.70 3.59 11.12
CA ASP A 69 2.76 3.54 10.12
C ASP A 69 2.57 2.38 9.14
N ASN A 70 2.21 1.20 9.65
CA ASN A 70 1.90 0.05 8.81
C ASN A 70 0.69 0.33 7.91
N ILE A 71 -0.40 0.85 8.49
CA ILE A 71 -1.63 1.23 7.78
C ILE A 71 -1.32 2.21 6.65
N LEU A 72 -0.52 3.25 6.93
CA LEU A 72 -0.12 4.24 5.95
C LEU A 72 0.75 3.64 4.85
N ALA A 73 1.75 2.81 5.19
CA ALA A 73 2.60 2.15 4.21
C ALA A 73 1.79 1.28 3.24
N GLN A 74 0.82 0.53 3.75
CA GLN A 74 -0.07 -0.29 2.94
C GLN A 74 -1.03 0.55 2.07
N ALA A 75 -1.60 1.63 2.62
CA ALA A 75 -2.45 2.55 1.88
C ALA A 75 -1.70 3.22 0.71
N VAL A 76 -0.46 3.67 0.95
CA VAL A 76 0.44 4.20 -0.08
C VAL A 76 0.80 3.12 -1.10
N GLY A 77 0.92 1.86 -0.70
CA GLY A 77 1.10 0.73 -1.61
C GLY A 77 -0.08 0.56 -2.58
N TYR A 78 -1.31 0.61 -2.08
CA TYR A 78 -2.52 0.59 -2.92
C TYR A 78 -2.54 1.76 -3.90
N TYR A 79 -2.37 2.98 -3.39
CA TYR A 79 -2.34 4.19 -4.19
C TYR A 79 -1.24 4.16 -5.25
N GLY A 80 -0.02 3.78 -4.85
CA GLY A 80 1.13 3.67 -5.73
C GLY A 80 0.93 2.63 -6.83
N GLY A 81 0.26 1.51 -6.54
CA GLY A 81 -0.12 0.53 -7.56
C GLY A 81 -1.02 1.12 -8.66
N LEU A 82 -1.89 2.08 -8.32
CA LEU A 82 -2.76 2.76 -9.27
C LEU A 82 -2.00 3.80 -10.10
N VAL A 83 -1.12 4.56 -9.46
CA VAL A 83 -0.42 5.71 -10.07
C VAL A 83 0.83 5.29 -10.86
N PHE A 84 1.56 4.27 -10.42
CA PHE A 84 2.85 3.88 -11.02
C PHE A 84 2.78 2.70 -11.98
N THR A 85 1.58 2.26 -12.38
CA THR A 85 1.46 1.23 -13.43
C THR A 85 1.95 1.80 -14.77
N PRO A 86 2.86 1.12 -15.48
CA PRO A 86 3.51 1.66 -16.67
C PRO A 86 2.51 1.81 -17.81
N ALA A 87 1.87 2.97 -17.90
CA ALA A 87 1.32 3.46 -19.15
C ALA A 87 2.49 4.03 -19.96
N ALA A 88 2.52 3.74 -21.25
CA ALA A 88 3.64 4.09 -22.14
C ALA A 88 3.84 5.60 -22.34
N ASP A 89 2.96 6.43 -21.79
CA ASP A 89 3.08 7.88 -21.71
C ASP A 89 2.49 8.35 -20.37
N ASP A 90 3.10 9.37 -19.77
CA ASP A 90 2.76 10.02 -18.49
C ASP A 90 1.45 10.82 -18.60
N ASP A 91 0.38 10.14 -19.04
CA ASP A 91 -0.91 10.76 -19.28
C ASP A 91 -1.68 10.86 -17.97
N THR A 92 -1.59 12.05 -17.35
CA THR A 92 -2.35 12.42 -16.16
C THR A 92 -3.85 12.09 -16.24
N ALA A 93 -4.45 12.09 -17.44
CA ALA A 93 -5.85 11.70 -17.62
C ALA A 93 -6.08 10.19 -17.40
N VAL A 94 -5.11 9.35 -17.79
CA VAL A 94 -5.16 7.90 -17.56
C VAL A 94 -5.05 7.59 -16.07
N VAL A 95 -4.17 8.31 -15.35
CA VAL A 95 -4.05 8.17 -13.89
C VAL A 95 -5.35 8.60 -13.21
N ALA A 96 -5.91 9.75 -13.56
CA ALA A 96 -7.18 10.22 -13.01
C ALA A 96 -8.32 9.20 -13.23
N GLY A 97 -8.44 8.63 -14.43
CA GLY A 97 -9.45 7.60 -14.72
C GLY A 97 -9.31 6.34 -13.85
N LYS A 98 -8.09 5.88 -13.58
CA LYS A 98 -7.84 4.74 -12.68
C LYS A 98 -8.20 5.06 -11.23
N LEU A 99 -7.90 6.28 -10.80
CA LEU A 99 -8.25 6.77 -9.46
C LEU A 99 -9.78 6.83 -9.31
N GLU A 100 -10.51 7.33 -10.30
CA GLU A 100 -11.98 7.32 -10.32
C GLU A 100 -12.55 5.89 -10.32
N GLU A 101 -12.00 4.98 -11.13
CA GLU A 101 -12.41 3.56 -11.14
C GLU A 101 -12.19 2.91 -9.77
N PHE A 102 -11.07 3.20 -9.11
CA PHE A 102 -10.80 2.69 -7.77
C PHE A 102 -11.82 3.19 -6.74
N LEU A 103 -12.19 4.48 -6.78
CA LEU A 103 -13.23 5.03 -5.90
C LEU A 103 -14.61 4.42 -6.17
N ALA A 104 -14.93 4.12 -7.42
CA ALA A 104 -16.18 3.46 -7.81
C ALA A 104 -16.21 1.97 -7.46
N SER A 105 -15.06 1.38 -7.11
CA SER A 105 -14.99 -0.03 -6.72
C SER A 105 -15.59 -0.27 -5.33
N ASN A 106 -15.91 -1.54 -5.04
CA ASN A 106 -16.34 -1.97 -3.70
C ASN A 106 -15.27 -1.77 -2.60
N THR A 107 -14.09 -1.24 -2.93
CA THR A 107 -13.05 -0.93 -1.96
C THR A 107 -13.37 0.26 -1.09
N CYS A 108 -14.03 1.28 -1.65
CA CYS A 108 -14.33 2.52 -0.96
C CYS A 108 -15.77 2.59 -0.46
N VAL A 109 -16.53 1.50 -0.60
CA VAL A 109 -17.90 1.37 -0.08
C VAL A 109 -17.84 0.80 1.34
N ASP A 110 -18.61 1.40 2.26
CA ASP A 110 -18.70 0.94 3.63
C ASP A 110 -19.24 -0.50 3.72
N GLY A 111 -18.54 -1.34 4.47
CA GLY A 111 -18.99 -2.68 4.85
C GLY A 111 -18.24 -3.81 4.17
N TYR A 112 -17.34 -4.45 4.91
CA TYR A 112 -16.86 -5.79 4.58
C TYR A 112 -17.64 -6.83 5.38
N SER A 113 -18.42 -7.64 4.67
CA SER A 113 -18.90 -8.91 5.20
C SER A 113 -17.71 -9.87 5.28
N LYS A 114 -17.43 -10.40 6.48
CA LYS A 114 -16.42 -11.44 6.73
C LYS A 114 -16.69 -12.64 5.81
N VAL A 115 -15.96 -12.74 4.69
CA VAL A 115 -16.11 -13.87 3.77
C VAL A 115 -15.19 -14.99 4.26
N THR A 116 -15.76 -15.96 4.96
CA THR A 116 -15.04 -17.20 5.26
C THR A 116 -15.00 -18.04 3.98
N LEU A 117 -13.84 -18.13 3.35
CA LEU A 117 -13.61 -19.08 2.28
C LEU A 117 -13.49 -20.47 2.91
N ASN A 118 -14.44 -21.36 2.62
CA ASN A 118 -14.26 -22.78 2.88
C ASN A 118 -13.27 -23.30 1.82
N LEU A 119 -12.04 -23.56 2.26
CA LEU A 119 -11.00 -24.24 1.47
C LEU A 119 -11.22 -25.75 1.47
#